data_AF-A0A7V9H5V2-F1
#
_entry.id   AF-A0A7V9H5V2-F1
#
_cell.length_a   1.000
_cell.length_b   1.000
_cell.length_c   1.000
_cell.angle_alpha   90.00
_cell.angle_beta   90.00
_cell.angle_gamma   90.00
#
_symmetry.space_group_name_H-M   'P 1'
#
loop_
_entity.id
_entity.type
_entity.pdbx_description
1 polymer ?
#
loop_
_entity_poly.entity_id
_entity_poly.type
_entity_poly.pdbx_seq_one_letter_code
_entity_poly.pdbx_strand_id
1 'polypeptide(L)' 'MGSRNKTVRTVLRWTHLLVGWLIGVFVYTPMREDETFVLLMQVVFVPAVVLTGVWMWQQARIRRLY' A
#
# COMPACT_ATOMS: atom_id res chain seq x y z
N MET A 1 -8.83 -23.76 -11.45
CA MET A 1 -8.77 -22.28 -11.33
C MET A 1 -8.22 -21.88 -9.96
N GLY A 2 -6.90 -21.69 -9.80
CA GLY A 2 -6.32 -21.45 -8.46
C GLY A 2 -5.05 -20.58 -8.40
N SER A 3 -4.43 -20.28 -9.55
CA SER A 3 -3.19 -19.47 -9.62
C SER A 3 -3.47 -17.96 -9.59
N ARG A 4 -4.42 -17.47 -10.39
CA ARG A 4 -4.68 -16.03 -10.58
C ARG A 4 -5.03 -15.30 -9.27
N ASN A 5 -5.88 -15.89 -8.43
CA ASN A 5 -6.24 -15.32 -7.12
C ASN A 5 -5.07 -15.32 -6.12
N LYS A 6 -4.16 -16.30 -6.21
CA LYS A 6 -2.95 -16.35 -5.39
C LYS A 6 -1.97 -15.27 -5.85
N THR A 7 -1.77 -15.12 -7.16
CA THR A 7 -0.92 -14.06 -7.74
C THR A 7 -1.41 -12.68 -7.34
N VAL A 8 -2.71 -12.38 -7.44
CA VAL A 8 -3.27 -11.07 -7.07
C VAL A 8 -3.03 -10.74 -5.59
N ARG A 9 -3.28 -11.69 -4.68
CA ARG A 9 -2.99 -11.49 -3.23
C ARG A 9 -1.52 -11.23 -2.97
N THR A 10 -0.64 -11.98 -3.64
CA THR A 10 0.81 -11.82 -3.49
C THR A 10 1.26 -10.46 -3.99
N VAL A 11 0.83 -10.04 -5.18
CA VAL A 11 1.14 -8.72 -5.74
C VAL A 11 0.66 -7.62 -4.82
N LEU A 12 -0.60 -7.65 -4.38
CA LEU A 12 -1.16 -6.63 -3.49
C LEU A 12 -0.38 -6.51 -2.18
N ARG A 13 0.00 -7.64 -1.58
CA ARG A 13 0.80 -7.65 -0.35
C ARG A 13 2.18 -7.04 -0.57
N TRP A 14 2.88 -7.43 -1.63
CA TRP A 14 4.20 -6.89 -1.93
C TRP A 14 4.13 -5.40 -2.26
N THR A 15 3.13 -4.94 -3.01
CA THR A 15 2.89 -3.52 -3.26
C THR A 15 2.68 -2.75 -1.95
N HIS A 16 1.84 -3.27 -1.04
CA HIS A 16 1.60 -2.62 0.25
C HIS A 16 2.88 -2.52 1.10
N LEU A 17 3.68 -3.60 1.14
CA LEU A 17 4.95 -3.61 1.87
C LEU A 17 5.97 -2.64 1.26
N LEU A 18 6.07 -2.55 -0.07
CA LEU A 18 6.95 -1.61 -0.75
C LEU A 18 6.55 -0.15 -0.46
N VAL A 19 5.26 0.17 -0.54
CA VAL A 19 4.76 1.51 -0.20
C VAL A 19 5.00 1.83 1.28
N GLY A 20 4.73 0.90 2.19
CA GLY A 20 5.00 1.08 3.62
C GLY A 20 6.50 1.28 3.92
N TRP A 21 7.36 0.57 3.20
CA TRP A 21 8.81 0.75 3.30
C TRP A 21 9.24 2.15 2.85
N LEU A 22 8.70 2.67 1.74
CA LEU A 22 8.98 4.04 1.28
C LEU A 22 8.54 5.11 2.29
N ILE A 23 7.40 4.90 2.95
CA ILE A 23 6.96 5.76 4.07
C ILE A 23 7.95 5.65 5.24
N GLY A 24 8.45 4.45 5.54
CA GLY A 24 9.50 4.27 6.54
C GLY A 24 10.77 5.06 6.20
N VAL A 25 11.22 5.00 4.93
CA VAL A 25 12.34 5.83 4.45
C VAL A 25 12.07 7.31 4.67
N PHE A 26 10.88 7.80 4.31
CA PHE A 26 10.50 9.19 4.56
C PHE A 26 10.60 9.59 6.04
N VAL A 27 10.15 8.73 6.96
CA VAL A 27 10.18 8.99 8.41
C VAL A 27 11.60 9.03 8.96
N TYR A 28 12.47 8.13 8.51
CA TYR A 28 13.82 7.96 9.08
C TYR A 28 14.93 8.73 8.34
N THR A 29 14.61 9.47 7.28
CA THR A 29 15.57 10.25 6.50
C THR A 29 15.25 11.74 6.53
N PRO A 30 16.19 12.63 6.16
CA PRO A 30 15.93 14.07 6.05
C PRO A 30 15.05 14.45 4.84
N MET A 31 14.42 13.48 4.16
CA MET A 31 13.56 13.72 2.98
C MET A 31 12.35 14.63 3.26
N ARG A 32 12.00 14.87 4.52
CA ARG A 32 10.98 15.84 4.94
C ARG A 32 11.35 17.30 4.66
N GLU A 33 12.61 17.59 4.36
CA GLU A 33 13.07 18.94 4.02
C GLU A 33 12.75 19.33 2.57
N ASP A 34 12.40 18.35 1.72
CA ASP A 34 11.92 18.59 0.36
C ASP A 34 10.38 18.65 0.34
N GLU A 35 9.83 19.84 0.11
CA GLU A 35 8.38 20.08 0.04
C GLU A 35 7.68 19.24 -1.04
N THR A 36 8.35 18.99 -2.17
CA THR A 36 7.80 18.15 -3.24
C THR A 36 7.68 16.72 -2.77
N PHE A 37 8.68 16.23 -2.05
CA PHE A 37 8.67 14.88 -1.50
C PHE A 37 7.62 14.71 -0.40
N VAL A 38 7.45 15.72 0.46
CA VAL A 38 6.37 15.76 1.46
C VAL A 38 5.00 15.70 0.77
N LEU A 39 4.79 16.49 -0.28
CA LEU A 39 3.54 16.49 -1.04
C LEU A 39 3.28 15.12 -1.66
N LEU A 40 4.29 14.50 -2.28
CA LEU A 40 4.19 13.14 -2.83
C LEU A 40 3.81 12.11 -1.76
N MET A 41 4.39 12.20 -0.56
CA MET A 41 4.04 11.31 0.55
C MET A 41 2.58 11.47 0.96
N GLN A 42 2.10 12.71 1.06
CA GLN A 42 0.74 13.02 1.50
C GLN A 42 -0.33 12.64 0.47
N VAL A 43 -0.10 12.87 -0.82
CA VAL A 43 -1.13 12.71 -1.86
C VAL A 43 -1.05 11.38 -2.60
N VAL A 44 0.11 10.70 -2.59
CA VAL A 44 0.30 9.43 -3.29
C VAL A 44 0.52 8.29 -2.31
N PHE A 45 1.59 8.32 -1.52
CA PHE A 45 2.01 7.15 -0.75
C PHE A 45 1.08 6.83 0.43
N VAL A 46 0.66 7.85 1.19
CA VAL A 46 -0.28 7.66 2.30
C VAL A 46 -1.64 7.15 1.79
N PRO A 47 -2.29 7.74 0.78
CA PRO A 47 -3.51 7.18 0.23
C PRO A 47 -3.31 5.76 -0.33
N ALA A 48 -2.20 5.50 -1.03
CA ALA A 48 -1.91 4.17 -1.58
C ALA A 48 -1.77 3.10 -0.48
N VAL A 49 -1.07 3.39 0.63
CA VAL A 49 -0.92 2.42 1.72
C VAL A 49 -2.27 2.16 2.40
N VAL A 50 -3.10 3.19 2.57
CA VAL A 50 -4.44 3.07 3.14
C VAL A 50 -5.34 2.22 2.24
N LEU A 51 -5.42 2.54 0.94
CA LEU A 51 -6.26 1.82 -0.02
C LEU A 51 -5.86 0.35 -0.13
N THR A 52 -4.56 0.07 -0.24
CA THR A 52 -4.07 -1.31 -0.31
C THR A 52 -4.28 -2.08 0.99
N GLY A 53 -4.15 -1.42 2.15
CA GLY A 53 -4.44 -2.00 3.47
C GLY A 53 -5.93 -2.33 3.63
N VAL A 54 -6.81 -1.39 3.29
CA VAL A 54 -8.27 -1.59 3.30
C VAL A 54 -8.67 -2.71 2.36
N TRP A 55 -8.11 -2.75 1.16
CA TRP A 55 -8.37 -3.83 0.20
C TRP A 55 -8.00 -5.19 0.80
N MET A 56 -6.79 -5.33 1.36
CA MET A 56 -6.36 -6.60 1.98
C MET A 56 -7.27 -7.01 3.15
N TRP A 57 -7.72 -6.06 3.97
CA TRP A 57 -8.61 -6.31 5.10
C TRP A 57 -10.02 -6.72 4.66
N GLN A 58 -10.61 -5.99 3.72
CA GLN A 58 -11.98 -6.21 3.26
C GLN A 58 -12.10 -7.36 2.26
N GLN A 59 -11.02 -7.81 1.62
CA GLN A 59 -11.07 -8.90 0.65
C GLN A 59 -11.70 -10.18 1.21
N ALA A 60 -11.44 -10.49 2.48
CA ALA A 60 -12.01 -11.67 3.14
C ALA A 60 -13.53 -11.52 3.37
N ARG A 61 -14.02 -10.29 3.60
CA ARG A 61 -15.43 -9.97 3.80
C ARG A 61 -16.19 -9.91 2.47
N ILE A 62 -15.59 -9.33 1.43
CA ILE A 62 -16.19 -9.26 0.08
C ILE A 62 -16.41 -10.67 -0.48
N ARG A 63 -15.45 -11.59 -0.30
CA ARG A 63 -15.58 -13.00 -0.70
C ARG A 63 -16.67 -13.80 0.02
N ARG A 64 -17.28 -13.25 1.08
CA ARG A 64 -18.41 -13.88 1.78
C ARG A 64 -19.76 -13.33 1.32
N LEU A 65 -19.78 -12.14 0.72
CA LEU A 65 -21.01 -11.47 0.28
C LEU A 65 -21.39 -11.84 -1.17
N TYR A 66 -20.39 -12.22 -1.98
CA TYR A 66 -20.51 -12.67 -3.36
C TYR A 66 -19.67 -13.93 -3.55
#